data_AF-A0A258LPC4-F1
#
_entry.id   AF-A0A258LPC4-F1
#
_cell.length_a   1.000
_cell.length_b   1.000
_cell.length_c   1.000
_cell.angle_alpha   90.00
_cell.angle_beta   90.00
_cell.angle_gamma   90.00
#
_symmetry.space_group_name_H-M   'P 1'
#
loop_
_entity.id
_entity.type
_entity.pdbx_description
1 polymer ?
#
loop_
_entity_poly.entity_id
_entity_poly.type
_entity_poly.pdbx_seq_one_letter_code
_entity_poly.pdbx_strand_id
1 'polypeptide(L)'
;MPFGAQLRPDGVRFRLHAPGQAHVKLHVDGTVTQMQASEEGWHQAVLPVSPGTRYRFELEDGLLVPDPASRFQPEDCHGPSEVMDPRRYVWRDTDWRGRPWHEAILYELHVGAFTPEGTYRAAIDRLDDLVALGVTGIELMPLADFPGARNWGYDGVLPFAPDSSYGPPDDLKALVDAAHQRGLMVLLDVVYNHFGPDGNYLGAYSPGFFTDRHETPWGAAINFDGPGSRVVRDFMIHNALYWIEEFHMDGLRLDAVHAILDDSSEHL
;
A
#
# COMPACT_ATOMS: atom_id res chain seq x y z
N MET A 1 3.22 -9.65 8.36
CA MET A 1 3.32 -8.18 8.51
C MET A 1 2.79 -7.71 9.88
N PRO A 2 3.47 -6.75 10.56
CA PRO A 2 3.08 -6.24 11.87
C PRO A 2 2.06 -5.09 11.86
N PHE A 3 1.73 -4.52 10.69
CA PHE A 3 0.84 -3.36 10.53
C PHE A 3 -0.54 -3.77 10.01
N GLY A 4 -1.55 -2.97 10.39
CA GLY A 4 -2.91 -2.99 9.89
C GLY A 4 -3.74 -4.21 10.33
N ALA A 5 -4.79 -4.51 9.55
CA ALA A 5 -5.65 -5.67 9.76
C ALA A 5 -5.03 -6.97 9.18
N GLN A 6 -4.96 -8.02 10.01
CA GLN A 6 -4.46 -9.34 9.63
C GLN A 6 -5.43 -10.44 10.06
N LEU A 7 -5.81 -11.33 9.13
CA LEU A 7 -6.57 -12.53 9.44
C LEU A 7 -5.75 -13.49 10.32
N ARG A 8 -6.41 -14.05 11.33
CA ARG A 8 -5.89 -15.07 12.24
C ARG A 8 -6.94 -16.16 12.46
N PRO A 9 -6.56 -17.34 12.98
CA PRO A 9 -7.53 -18.39 13.29
C PRO A 9 -8.63 -17.97 14.29
N ASP A 10 -8.34 -16.99 15.16
CA ASP A 10 -9.21 -16.48 16.22
C ASP A 10 -9.96 -15.18 15.85
N GLY A 11 -9.86 -14.72 14.60
CA GLY A 11 -10.51 -13.50 14.10
C GLY A 11 -9.56 -12.61 13.31
N VAL A 12 -9.74 -11.29 13.42
CA VAL A 12 -8.89 -10.30 12.75
C VAL A 12 -8.13 -9.51 13.80
N ARG A 13 -6.81 -9.48 13.69
CA ARG A 13 -5.96 -8.60 14.49
C ARG A 13 -5.82 -7.26 13.79
N PHE A 14 -6.27 -6.21 14.45
CA PHE A 14 -6.05 -4.82 14.05
C PHE A 14 -4.90 -4.26 14.88
N ARG A 15 -3.92 -3.63 14.23
CA ARG A 15 -2.75 -3.08 14.90
C ARG A 15 -2.31 -1.76 14.29
N LEU A 16 -2.17 -0.74 15.13
CA LEU A 16 -1.75 0.62 14.76
C LEU A 16 -0.55 1.05 15.62
N HIS A 17 0.46 1.64 15.00
CA HIS A 17 1.55 2.31 15.72
C HIS A 17 1.19 3.79 15.88
N ALA A 18 0.83 4.18 17.10
CA ALA A 18 0.34 5.51 17.45
C ALA A 18 0.99 6.00 18.76
N PRO A 19 2.31 6.24 18.77
CA PRO A 19 3.05 6.63 19.97
C PRO A 19 2.64 7.98 20.56
N GLY A 20 1.97 8.84 19.77
CA GLY A 20 1.39 10.10 20.23
C GLY A 20 0.02 9.95 20.91
N GLN A 21 -0.51 8.73 21.03
CA GLN A 21 -1.84 8.44 21.57
C GLN A 21 -1.71 7.50 22.76
N ALA A 22 -2.22 7.89 23.93
CA ALA A 22 -2.36 6.98 25.08
C ALA A 22 -3.54 6.02 24.89
N HIS A 23 -4.58 6.44 24.16
CA HIS A 23 -5.74 5.61 23.84
C HIS A 23 -6.12 5.70 22.36
N VAL A 24 -6.31 4.53 21.73
CA VAL A 24 -6.93 4.41 20.41
C VAL A 24 -8.16 3.51 20.52
N LYS A 25 -9.27 3.91 19.89
CA LYS A 25 -10.43 3.03 19.73
C LYS A 25 -10.51 2.52 18.30
N LEU A 26 -11.08 1.34 18.13
CA LEU A 26 -11.32 0.70 16.85
C LEU A 26 -12.83 0.69 16.60
N HIS A 27 -13.24 1.27 15.48
CA HIS A 27 -14.62 1.25 14.98
C HIS A 27 -14.74 0.17 13.92
N VAL A 28 -15.56 -0.85 14.17
CA VAL A 28 -15.77 -1.97 13.25
C VAL A 28 -17.26 -2.32 13.29
N ASP A 29 -17.93 -2.24 12.13
CA ASP A 29 -19.35 -2.60 11.98
C ASP A 29 -20.28 -2.01 13.07
N GLY A 30 -20.14 -0.70 13.33
CA GLY A 30 -20.89 0.02 14.36
C GLY A 30 -20.51 -0.29 15.81
N THR A 31 -19.56 -1.19 16.04
CA THR A 31 -19.01 -1.48 17.37
C THR A 31 -17.73 -0.69 17.61
N VAL A 32 -17.62 -0.10 18.80
CA VAL A 32 -16.43 0.65 19.22
C VAL A 32 -15.70 -0.15 20.29
N THR A 33 -14.43 -0.47 20.05
CA THR A 33 -13.59 -1.25 20.95
C THR A 33 -12.36 -0.44 21.37
N GLN A 34 -12.13 -0.27 22.68
CA GLN A 34 -10.87 0.28 23.16
C GLN A 34 -9.73 -0.71 22.83
N MET A 35 -8.72 -0.25 22.10
CA MET A 35 -7.56 -1.08 21.78
C MET A 35 -6.65 -1.21 23.00
N GLN A 36 -6.01 -2.37 23.13
CA GLN A 36 -4.98 -2.61 24.14
C GLN A 36 -3.69 -1.94 23.69
N ALA A 37 -3.24 -0.94 24.45
CA ALA A 37 -1.90 -0.38 24.29
C ALA A 37 -0.84 -1.41 24.73
N SER A 38 0.24 -1.50 23.99
CA SER A 38 1.44 -2.27 24.32
C SER A 38 2.68 -1.38 24.29
N GLU A 39 3.85 -1.96 24.54
CA GLU A 39 5.12 -1.24 24.51
C GLU A 39 5.34 -0.52 23.17
N GLU A 40 6.16 0.54 23.22
CA GLU A 40 6.63 1.30 22.04
C GLU A 40 5.50 1.93 21.20
N GLY A 41 4.37 2.31 21.80
CA GLY A 41 3.32 3.08 21.11
C GLY A 41 2.39 2.26 20.21
N TRP A 42 2.43 0.93 20.33
CA TRP A 42 1.53 0.04 19.61
C TRP A 42 0.17 -0.09 20.30
N HIS A 43 -0.89 -0.14 19.50
CA HIS A 43 -2.26 -0.42 19.94
C HIS A 43 -2.81 -1.60 19.16
N GLN A 44 -3.46 -2.55 19.84
CA GLN A 44 -3.98 -3.78 19.23
C GLN A 44 -5.37 -4.18 19.72
N ALA A 45 -6.18 -4.73 18.83
CA ALA A 45 -7.40 -5.48 19.17
C ALA A 45 -7.53 -6.72 18.28
N VAL A 46 -8.15 -7.78 18.80
CA VAL A 46 -8.54 -8.96 18.01
C VAL A 46 -10.05 -9.10 18.10
N LEU A 47 -10.73 -9.07 16.96
CA LEU A 47 -12.20 -9.14 16.89
C LEU A 47 -12.64 -10.27 15.95
N PRO A 48 -13.75 -10.98 16.25
CA PRO A 48 -14.26 -12.08 15.43
C PRO A 48 -15.08 -11.55 14.25
N VAL A 49 -14.44 -10.79 13.34
CA VAL A 49 -15.08 -10.23 12.13
C VAL A 49 -14.60 -10.93 10.86
N SER A 50 -15.32 -10.73 9.77
CA SER A 50 -15.05 -11.38 8.48
C SER A 50 -14.39 -10.42 7.48
N PRO A 51 -13.70 -10.94 6.45
CA PRO A 51 -13.32 -10.14 5.29
C PRO A 51 -14.52 -9.37 4.70
N GLY A 52 -14.28 -8.18 4.16
CA GLY A 52 -15.32 -7.24 3.73
C GLY A 52 -15.79 -6.27 4.81
N THR A 53 -15.42 -6.49 6.08
CA THR A 53 -15.82 -5.60 7.17
C THR A 53 -15.07 -4.26 7.08
N ARG A 54 -15.81 -3.17 7.26
CA ARG A 54 -15.31 -1.78 7.30
C ARG A 54 -14.79 -1.41 8.68
N TYR A 55 -13.67 -0.69 8.74
CA TYR A 55 -13.11 -0.21 10.00
C TYR A 55 -12.40 1.14 9.92
N ARG A 56 -12.30 1.81 11.07
CA ARG A 56 -11.49 3.02 11.30
C ARG A 56 -10.88 3.02 12.70
N PHE A 57 -9.81 3.78 12.88
CA PHE A 57 -9.29 4.11 14.20
C PHE A 57 -9.82 5.46 14.67
N GLU A 58 -10.17 5.59 15.94
CA GLU A 58 -10.51 6.86 16.61
C GLU A 58 -9.36 7.25 17.52
N LEU A 59 -8.83 8.46 17.33
CA LEU A 59 -7.80 9.08 18.17
C LEU A 59 -8.42 9.70 19.42
N GLU A 60 -7.59 10.20 20.36
CA GLU A 60 -8.07 10.78 21.63
C GLU A 60 -8.97 12.00 21.47
N ASP A 61 -8.74 12.80 20.42
CA ASP A 61 -9.54 13.98 20.10
C ASP A 61 -10.87 13.65 19.39
N GLY A 62 -11.14 12.36 19.15
CA GLY A 62 -12.31 11.86 18.44
C GLY A 62 -12.15 11.82 16.92
N LEU A 63 -10.99 12.18 16.37
CA LEU A 63 -10.73 12.09 14.94
C LEU A 63 -10.77 10.63 14.48
N LEU A 64 -11.59 10.35 13.46
CA LEU A 64 -11.65 9.06 12.80
C LEU A 64 -10.70 9.04 11.61
N VAL A 65 -9.75 8.11 11.62
CA VAL A 65 -8.72 7.96 10.58
C VAL A 65 -8.79 6.57 9.93
N PRO A 66 -8.45 6.46 8.63
CA PRO A 66 -8.20 5.18 7.98
C PRO A 66 -6.98 4.49 8.59
N ASP A 67 -6.81 3.21 8.27
CA ASP A 67 -5.57 2.49 8.56
C ASP A 67 -4.46 2.94 7.60
N PRO A 68 -3.30 3.45 8.06
CA PRO A 68 -2.18 3.78 7.16
C PRO A 68 -1.65 2.54 6.41
N ALA A 69 -1.89 1.35 6.95
CA ALA A 69 -1.61 0.06 6.31
C ALA A 69 -2.88 -0.63 5.79
N SER A 70 -3.90 0.16 5.42
CA SER A 70 -5.11 -0.34 4.77
C SER A 70 -4.76 -1.20 3.55
N ARG A 71 -5.49 -2.30 3.37
CA ARG A 71 -5.35 -3.18 2.19
C ARG A 71 -6.27 -2.79 1.06
N PHE A 72 -7.29 -1.98 1.36
CA PHE A 72 -8.24 -1.48 0.40
C PHE A 72 -9.09 -0.36 1.00
N GLN A 73 -9.27 0.72 0.22
CA GLN A 73 -10.09 1.88 0.56
C GLN A 73 -11.27 2.00 -0.41
N PRO A 74 -12.43 1.41 -0.14
CA PRO A 74 -13.60 1.40 -1.03
C PRO A 74 -14.23 2.78 -1.29
N GLU A 75 -13.97 3.73 -0.39
CA GLU A 75 -14.69 4.98 -0.19
C GLU A 75 -13.65 6.12 -0.09
N ASP A 76 -12.62 6.02 -0.94
CA ASP A 76 -11.50 6.96 -1.04
C ASP A 76 -10.58 6.95 0.20
N CYS A 77 -9.49 7.72 0.15
CA CYS A 77 -8.41 7.69 1.13
C CYS A 77 -8.85 8.13 2.54
N HIS A 78 -9.92 8.93 2.65
CA HIS A 78 -10.53 9.29 3.93
C HIS A 78 -11.54 8.27 4.46
N GLY A 79 -11.97 7.33 3.60
CA GLY A 79 -12.96 6.29 3.84
C GLY A 79 -12.57 5.28 4.93
N PRO A 80 -13.52 4.44 5.39
CA PRO A 80 -13.17 3.28 6.21
C PRO A 80 -12.37 2.24 5.42
N SER A 81 -11.36 1.66 6.05
CA SER A 81 -10.57 0.56 5.50
C SER A 81 -11.36 -0.74 5.42
N GLU A 82 -11.07 -1.61 4.44
CA GLU A 82 -11.63 -2.96 4.34
C GLU A 82 -10.70 -4.02 4.92
N VAL A 83 -11.25 -4.97 5.69
CA VAL A 83 -10.56 -6.23 5.97
C VAL A 83 -10.53 -7.09 4.71
N MET A 84 -9.34 -7.36 4.18
CA MET A 84 -9.15 -8.22 3.00
C MET A 84 -8.76 -9.66 3.40
N ASP A 85 -9.22 -10.66 2.63
CA ASP A 85 -8.66 -12.03 2.69
C ASP A 85 -7.61 -12.19 1.58
N PRO A 86 -6.33 -12.32 1.93
CA PRO A 86 -5.28 -12.45 0.92
C PRO A 86 -5.42 -13.72 0.07
N ARG A 87 -6.10 -14.75 0.59
CA ARG A 87 -6.27 -16.06 -0.05
C ARG A 87 -7.53 -16.17 -0.92
N ARG A 88 -8.33 -15.10 -1.01
CA ARG A 88 -9.56 -15.10 -1.82
C ARG A 88 -9.26 -15.29 -3.29
N TYR A 89 -8.23 -14.62 -3.80
CA TYR A 89 -7.77 -14.79 -5.17
C TYR A 89 -6.97 -16.09 -5.31
N VAL A 90 -7.32 -16.88 -6.32
CA VAL A 90 -6.63 -18.14 -6.64
C VAL A 90 -5.72 -17.90 -7.85
N TRP A 91 -4.43 -17.78 -7.58
CA TRP A 91 -3.39 -17.61 -8.58
C TRP A 91 -3.29 -18.79 -9.56
N ARG A 92 -3.01 -18.49 -10.83
CA ARG A 92 -2.85 -19.48 -11.92
C ARG A 92 -1.46 -19.42 -12.56
N ASP A 93 -0.60 -18.53 -12.10
CA ASP A 93 0.78 -18.33 -12.52
C ASP A 93 1.76 -19.31 -11.83
N THR A 94 1.33 -20.53 -11.50
CA THR A 94 2.10 -21.46 -10.65
C THR A 94 3.48 -21.85 -11.20
N ASP A 95 3.66 -21.73 -12.52
CA ASP A 95 4.93 -22.01 -13.22
C ASP A 95 5.75 -20.75 -13.53
N TRP A 96 5.24 -19.56 -13.19
CA TRP A 96 5.96 -18.30 -13.37
C TRP A 96 7.18 -18.20 -12.44
N ARG A 97 8.32 -17.79 -12.98
CA ARG A 97 9.58 -17.66 -12.23
C ARG A 97 10.28 -16.32 -12.51
N GLY A 98 9.55 -15.34 -13.04
CA GLY A 98 10.12 -14.12 -13.59
C GLY A 98 10.87 -14.35 -14.90
N ARG A 99 11.52 -13.29 -15.40
CA ARG A 99 12.42 -13.34 -16.55
C ARG A 99 13.81 -12.83 -16.17
N PRO A 100 14.86 -13.26 -16.89
CA PRO A 100 16.18 -12.66 -16.70
C PRO A 100 16.15 -11.15 -17.00
N TRP A 101 16.71 -10.33 -16.11
CA TRP A 101 16.68 -8.87 -16.25
C TRP A 101 17.27 -8.33 -17.57
N HIS A 102 18.27 -9.00 -18.13
CA HIS A 102 18.88 -8.58 -19.40
C HIS A 102 17.95 -8.74 -20.62
N GLU A 103 16.79 -9.39 -20.46
CA GLU A 103 15.71 -9.46 -21.47
C GLU A 103 14.66 -8.36 -21.28
N ALA A 104 14.77 -7.52 -20.25
CA ALA A 104 13.76 -6.52 -19.90
C ALA A 104 13.63 -5.42 -20.96
N ILE A 105 12.41 -5.28 -21.48
CA ILE A 105 11.93 -4.20 -22.33
C ILE A 105 10.62 -3.77 -21.69
N LEU A 106 10.67 -2.65 -20.97
CA LEU A 106 9.57 -2.19 -20.13
C LEU A 106 8.62 -1.29 -20.91
N TYR A 107 7.32 -1.45 -20.65
CA TYR A 107 6.26 -0.55 -21.07
C TYR A 107 5.65 0.12 -19.84
N GLU A 108 5.87 1.43 -19.67
CA GLU A 108 5.27 2.20 -18.58
C GLU A 108 3.77 2.39 -18.85
N LEU A 109 2.93 2.08 -17.86
CA LEU A 109 1.48 2.02 -17.99
C LEU A 109 0.79 2.76 -16.85
N HIS A 110 0.02 3.79 -17.21
CA HIS A 110 -0.93 4.44 -16.31
C HIS A 110 -2.31 3.79 -16.39
N VAL A 111 -2.74 3.07 -15.35
CA VAL A 111 -3.98 2.27 -15.38
C VAL A 111 -5.21 3.10 -15.78
N GLY A 112 -5.39 4.27 -15.15
CA GLY A 112 -6.53 5.16 -15.42
C GLY A 112 -6.57 5.82 -16.80
N ALA A 113 -5.53 5.69 -17.62
CA ALA A 113 -5.41 6.35 -18.93
C ALA A 113 -5.11 5.38 -20.08
N PHE A 114 -4.75 4.13 -19.76
CA PHE A 114 -4.39 3.12 -20.73
C PHE A 114 -5.60 2.61 -21.55
N THR A 115 -6.77 2.59 -20.92
CA THR A 115 -8.04 2.18 -21.54
C THR A 115 -9.13 3.22 -21.26
N PRO A 116 -10.20 3.29 -22.08
CA PRO A 116 -11.34 4.18 -21.80
C PRO A 116 -11.97 3.96 -20.42
N GLU A 117 -12.01 2.72 -19.95
CA GLU A 117 -12.53 2.33 -18.64
C GLU A 117 -11.57 2.71 -17.51
N GLY A 118 -10.26 2.69 -17.75
CA GLY A 118 -9.25 3.08 -16.78
C GLY A 118 -9.09 2.10 -15.60
N THR A 119 -9.27 0.80 -15.84
CA THR A 119 -9.29 -0.23 -14.77
C THR A 119 -8.30 -1.36 -15.02
N TYR A 120 -7.95 -2.10 -13.97
CA TYR A 120 -7.11 -3.30 -14.07
C TYR A 120 -7.72 -4.34 -15.03
N ARG A 121 -9.04 -4.54 -14.96
CA ARG A 121 -9.74 -5.51 -15.82
C ARG A 121 -9.68 -5.13 -17.30
N ALA A 122 -9.90 -3.86 -17.62
CA ALA A 122 -9.80 -3.41 -19.00
C ALA A 122 -8.36 -3.48 -19.54
N ALA A 123 -7.35 -3.28 -18.69
CA ALA A 123 -5.95 -3.44 -19.08
C ALA A 123 -5.61 -4.89 -19.49
N ILE A 124 -6.26 -5.90 -18.91
CA ILE A 124 -6.06 -7.32 -19.27
C ILE A 124 -6.35 -7.54 -20.76
N ASP A 125 -7.39 -6.91 -21.30
CA ASP A 125 -7.83 -7.08 -22.69
C ASP A 125 -6.81 -6.55 -23.71
N ARG A 126 -5.83 -5.77 -23.26
CA ARG A 126 -4.77 -5.19 -24.09
C ARG A 126 -3.40 -5.85 -23.92
N LEU A 127 -3.27 -6.84 -23.03
CA LEU A 127 -1.98 -7.50 -22.80
C LEU A 127 -1.45 -8.22 -24.05
N ASP A 128 -2.33 -8.79 -24.87
CA ASP A 128 -1.92 -9.47 -26.12
C ASP A 128 -1.34 -8.48 -27.14
N ASP A 129 -1.79 -7.22 -27.13
CA ASP A 129 -1.21 -6.16 -27.95
C ASP A 129 0.22 -5.82 -27.48
N LEU A 130 0.46 -5.81 -26.17
CA LEU A 130 1.80 -5.56 -25.60
C LEU A 130 2.75 -6.71 -25.92
N VAL A 131 2.28 -7.96 -25.84
CA VAL A 131 3.06 -9.12 -26.30
C VAL A 131 3.40 -9.00 -27.78
N ALA A 132 2.43 -8.63 -28.62
CA ALA A 132 2.65 -8.46 -30.05
C ALA A 132 3.60 -7.29 -30.38
N LEU A 133 3.59 -6.23 -29.56
CA LEU A 133 4.55 -5.14 -29.63
C LEU A 133 5.99 -5.60 -29.33
N GLY A 134 6.14 -6.66 -28.53
CA GLY A 134 7.43 -7.27 -28.20
C GLY A 134 8.04 -6.78 -26.88
N VAL A 135 7.25 -6.13 -26.01
CA VAL A 135 7.71 -5.79 -24.66
C VAL A 135 7.75 -7.05 -23.79
N THR A 136 8.59 -7.04 -22.76
CA THR A 136 8.81 -8.20 -21.89
C THR A 136 8.40 -7.95 -20.45
N GLY A 137 8.04 -6.72 -20.11
CA GLY A 137 7.43 -6.36 -18.85
C GLY A 137 6.63 -5.06 -18.93
N ILE A 138 5.72 -4.88 -17.98
CA ILE A 138 4.94 -3.67 -17.77
C ILE A 138 5.45 -3.03 -16.48
N GLU A 139 5.68 -1.72 -16.50
CA GLU A 139 5.92 -0.90 -15.31
C GLU A 139 4.63 -0.13 -15.02
N LEU A 140 3.91 -0.53 -13.97
CA LEU A 140 2.72 0.18 -13.53
C LEU A 140 3.15 1.45 -12.80
N MET A 141 2.59 2.60 -13.21
CA MET A 141 2.66 3.84 -12.43
C MET A 141 2.06 3.63 -11.03
N PRO A 142 2.35 4.49 -10.04
CA PRO A 142 2.01 4.21 -8.65
C PRO A 142 0.53 3.95 -8.43
N LEU A 143 0.25 2.94 -7.61
CA LEU A 143 -1.10 2.46 -7.32
C LEU A 143 -1.57 2.77 -5.90
N ALA A 144 -0.73 3.35 -5.05
CA ALA A 144 -1.10 3.70 -3.69
C ALA A 144 -2.31 4.64 -3.69
N ASP A 145 -3.32 4.32 -2.88
CA ASP A 145 -4.59 5.06 -2.82
C ASP A 145 -4.35 6.55 -2.51
N PHE A 146 -5.00 7.40 -3.29
CA PHE A 146 -4.85 8.85 -3.31
C PHE A 146 -6.23 9.52 -3.32
N PRO A 147 -6.34 10.81 -2.96
CA PRO A 147 -7.62 11.51 -2.96
C PRO A 147 -8.21 11.64 -4.38
N GLY A 148 -9.45 11.19 -4.53
CA GLY A 148 -10.22 11.29 -5.77
C GLY A 148 -9.90 10.20 -6.80
N ALA A 149 -10.50 10.30 -8.00
CA ALA A 149 -10.52 9.19 -8.96
C ALA A 149 -9.51 9.31 -10.13
N ARG A 150 -8.67 10.36 -10.14
CA ARG A 150 -7.71 10.60 -11.23
C ARG A 150 -6.45 11.27 -10.68
N ASN A 151 -5.35 10.53 -10.71
CA ASN A 151 -4.03 11.01 -10.34
C ASN A 151 -3.00 10.16 -11.11
N TRP A 152 -1.80 10.69 -11.32
CA TRP A 152 -0.69 9.89 -11.82
C TRP A 152 -0.20 8.84 -10.82
N GLY A 153 -0.53 9.01 -9.54
CA GLY A 153 -0.24 8.09 -8.44
C GLY A 153 0.78 8.64 -7.43
N TYR A 154 1.46 9.75 -7.76
CA TYR A 154 2.51 10.32 -6.90
C TYR A 154 1.98 11.00 -5.64
N ASP A 155 0.68 11.34 -5.59
CA ASP A 155 0.01 11.85 -4.39
C ASP A 155 -0.55 10.72 -3.49
N GLY A 156 -0.03 9.50 -3.61
CA GLY A 156 -0.45 8.36 -2.79
C GLY A 156 -0.26 8.61 -1.30
N VAL A 157 -1.25 8.21 -0.49
CA VAL A 157 -1.23 8.41 0.97
C VAL A 157 -1.39 7.12 1.77
N LEU A 158 -1.90 6.05 1.15
CA LEU A 158 -2.07 4.75 1.78
C LEU A 158 -1.32 3.68 0.97
N PRO A 159 -0.01 3.50 1.21
CA PRO A 159 0.87 2.77 0.30
C PRO A 159 0.56 1.27 0.16
N PHE A 160 -0.25 0.71 1.07
CA PHE A 160 -0.66 -0.70 1.05
C PHE A 160 -2.00 -0.95 0.33
N ALA A 161 -2.74 0.11 -0.01
CA ALA A 161 -4.02 0.01 -0.67
C ALA A 161 -3.83 0.35 -2.16
N PRO A 162 -4.12 -0.58 -3.09
CA PRO A 162 -4.30 -0.19 -4.48
C PRO A 162 -5.54 0.71 -4.61
N ASP A 163 -5.41 1.79 -5.38
CA ASP A 163 -6.44 2.81 -5.53
C ASP A 163 -7.75 2.22 -6.05
N SER A 164 -8.84 2.53 -5.34
CA SER A 164 -10.15 1.94 -5.62
C SER A 164 -10.76 2.36 -6.96
N SER A 165 -10.31 3.47 -7.56
CA SER A 165 -10.78 3.91 -8.88
C SER A 165 -10.34 2.96 -10.01
N TYR A 166 -9.23 2.23 -9.81
CA TYR A 166 -8.71 1.25 -10.77
C TYR A 166 -9.34 -0.14 -10.63
N GLY A 167 -9.93 -0.43 -9.47
CA GLY A 167 -10.62 -1.68 -9.14
C GLY A 167 -10.21 -2.26 -7.78
N PRO A 168 -10.89 -3.31 -7.30
CA PRO A 168 -10.53 -3.99 -6.05
C PRO A 168 -9.18 -4.72 -6.17
N PRO A 169 -8.52 -5.06 -5.04
CA PRO A 169 -7.23 -5.74 -5.04
C PRO A 169 -7.19 -7.05 -5.85
N ASP A 170 -8.29 -7.82 -5.84
CA ASP A 170 -8.40 -9.06 -6.63
C ASP A 170 -8.35 -8.81 -8.15
N ASP A 171 -8.71 -7.61 -8.61
CA ASP A 171 -8.61 -7.23 -10.03
C ASP A 171 -7.16 -6.89 -10.41
N LEU A 172 -6.40 -6.27 -9.50
CA LEU A 172 -4.95 -6.09 -9.68
C LEU A 172 -4.24 -7.45 -9.72
N LYS A 173 -4.57 -8.37 -8.80
CA LYS A 173 -4.04 -9.74 -8.84
C LYS A 173 -4.37 -10.44 -10.16
N ALA A 174 -5.58 -10.23 -10.68
CA ALA A 174 -5.96 -10.78 -11.98
C ALA A 174 -5.19 -10.20 -13.16
N LEU A 175 -4.85 -8.91 -13.11
CA LEU A 175 -3.98 -8.27 -14.11
C LEU A 175 -2.58 -8.89 -14.09
N VAL A 176 -1.97 -9.00 -12.91
CA VAL A 176 -0.64 -9.60 -12.75
C VAL A 176 -0.63 -11.06 -13.21
N ASP A 177 -1.59 -11.87 -12.75
CA ASP A 177 -1.74 -13.28 -13.15
C ASP A 177 -1.90 -13.42 -14.68
N ALA A 178 -2.69 -12.54 -15.31
CA ALA A 178 -2.88 -12.54 -16.75
C ALA A 178 -1.63 -12.12 -17.54
N ALA A 179 -0.80 -11.22 -16.98
CA ALA A 179 0.48 -10.82 -17.53
C ALA A 179 1.51 -11.95 -17.44
N HIS A 180 1.61 -12.62 -16.29
CA HIS A 180 2.49 -13.78 -16.09
C HIS A 180 2.17 -14.93 -17.05
N GLN A 181 0.89 -15.24 -17.25
CA GLN A 181 0.45 -16.26 -18.23
C GLN A 181 0.86 -15.93 -19.67
N ARG A 182 1.20 -14.67 -19.95
CA ARG A 182 1.66 -14.17 -21.25
C ARG A 182 3.18 -13.96 -21.31
N GLY A 183 3.91 -14.30 -20.26
CA GLY A 183 5.35 -14.12 -20.21
C GLY A 183 5.80 -12.67 -20.03
N LEU A 184 4.94 -11.82 -19.46
CA LEU A 184 5.25 -10.43 -19.15
C LEU A 184 5.58 -10.29 -17.66
N MET A 185 6.70 -9.65 -17.36
CA MET A 185 6.98 -9.19 -16.00
C MET A 185 6.03 -8.06 -15.61
N VAL A 186 5.72 -7.90 -14.31
CA VAL A 186 5.01 -6.74 -13.79
C VAL A 186 5.82 -6.07 -12.70
N LEU A 187 6.25 -4.84 -12.97
CA LEU A 187 6.92 -3.97 -12.02
C LEU A 187 5.95 -2.91 -11.52
N LEU A 188 6.17 -2.43 -10.31
CA LEU A 188 5.39 -1.35 -9.70
C LEU A 188 6.28 -0.17 -9.35
N ASP A 189 5.89 1.03 -9.79
CA ASP A 189 6.44 2.29 -9.29
C ASP A 189 5.95 2.56 -7.86
N VAL A 190 6.88 2.70 -6.92
CA VAL A 190 6.61 2.92 -5.49
C VAL A 190 7.25 4.22 -5.01
N VAL A 191 6.49 4.97 -4.20
CA VAL A 191 6.89 6.27 -3.67
C VAL A 191 7.21 6.14 -2.19
N TYR A 192 8.50 6.13 -1.85
CA TYR A 192 8.98 6.07 -0.46
C TYR A 192 9.68 7.35 0.00
N ASN A 193 9.70 8.39 -0.83
CA ASN A 193 10.35 9.66 -0.54
C ASN A 193 9.40 10.72 0.06
N HIS A 194 8.08 10.60 -0.16
CA HIS A 194 7.07 11.47 0.43
C HIS A 194 5.70 10.77 0.49
N PHE A 195 4.72 11.47 1.07
CA PHE A 195 3.29 11.13 0.99
C PHE A 195 2.55 12.28 0.31
N GLY A 196 1.43 11.97 -0.36
CA GLY A 196 0.54 12.98 -0.91
C GLY A 196 0.00 13.97 0.13
N PRO A 197 -0.47 15.13 -0.31
CA PRO A 197 -0.82 16.25 0.57
C PRO A 197 -2.17 16.09 1.30
N ASP A 198 -3.02 15.15 0.88
CA ASP A 198 -4.37 14.98 1.44
C ASP A 198 -4.71 13.50 1.66
N GLY A 199 -5.18 13.17 2.87
CA GLY A 199 -5.49 11.81 3.31
C GLY A 199 -4.37 11.09 4.10
N ASN A 200 -3.19 11.71 4.26
CA ASN A 200 -2.14 11.18 5.14
C ASN A 200 -2.32 11.65 6.60
N TYR A 201 -2.73 10.72 7.46
CA TYR A 201 -2.97 11.00 8.90
C TYR A 201 -1.82 10.62 9.83
N LEU A 202 -0.70 10.10 9.32
CA LEU A 202 0.41 9.59 10.15
C LEU A 202 0.92 10.62 11.16
N GLY A 203 0.97 11.90 10.77
CA GLY A 203 1.40 13.00 11.63
C GLY A 203 0.49 13.26 12.84
N ALA A 204 -0.78 12.83 12.79
CA ALA A 204 -1.74 13.04 13.87
C ALA A 204 -1.53 12.12 15.08
N TYR A 205 -0.92 10.94 14.89
CA TYR A 205 -0.77 9.93 15.94
C TYR A 205 0.63 9.32 16.04
N SER A 206 1.49 9.51 15.04
CA SER A 206 2.87 9.07 15.03
C SER A 206 3.80 10.26 14.74
N PRO A 207 3.98 11.20 15.69
CA PRO A 207 4.74 12.43 15.45
C PRO A 207 6.20 12.20 15.03
N GLY A 208 6.80 11.07 15.42
CA GLY A 208 8.15 10.67 14.99
C GLY A 208 8.22 9.99 13.61
N PHE A 209 7.10 9.91 12.87
CA PHE A 209 7.10 9.35 11.52
C PHE A 209 7.78 10.29 10.52
N PHE A 210 7.66 11.60 10.75
CA PHE A 210 8.32 12.64 9.96
C PHE A 210 9.43 13.30 10.78
N THR A 211 10.36 13.94 10.10
CA THR A 211 11.54 14.56 10.69
C THR A 211 11.75 15.99 10.17
N ASP A 212 12.29 16.85 11.01
CA ASP A 212 12.76 18.20 10.67
C ASP A 212 14.26 18.23 10.32
N ARG A 213 14.93 17.07 10.40
CA ARG A 213 16.35 16.91 10.05
C ARG A 213 16.61 17.14 8.56
N HIS A 214 15.59 16.92 7.75
CA HIS A 214 15.64 16.86 6.30
C HIS A 214 14.46 17.65 5.71
N GLU A 215 14.65 18.25 4.54
CA GLU A 215 13.59 18.92 3.78
C GLU A 215 13.42 18.22 2.42
N THR A 216 12.18 18.04 1.98
CA THR A 216 11.89 17.51 0.63
C THR A 216 11.08 18.52 -0.18
N PRO A 217 11.14 18.48 -1.53
CA PRO A 217 10.35 19.39 -2.36
C PRO A 217 8.83 19.18 -2.29
N TRP A 218 8.36 18.02 -1.81
CA TRP A 218 6.96 17.58 -1.93
C TRP A 218 6.23 17.42 -0.60
N GLY A 219 6.92 17.52 0.53
CA GLY A 219 6.28 17.41 1.84
C GLY A 219 7.25 17.25 3.00
N ALA A 220 6.70 16.88 4.16
CA ALA A 220 7.51 16.57 5.34
C ALA A 220 8.41 15.36 5.07
N ALA A 221 9.69 15.46 5.43
CA ALA A 221 10.63 14.36 5.24
C ALA A 221 10.28 13.17 6.14
N ILE A 222 10.36 11.96 5.60
CA ILE A 222 10.10 10.72 6.33
C ILE A 222 11.33 10.40 7.20
N ASN A 223 11.09 9.96 8.44
CA ASN A 223 12.15 9.71 9.40
C ASN A 223 12.80 8.33 9.20
N PHE A 224 13.85 8.25 8.39
CA PHE A 224 14.62 7.02 8.17
C PHE A 224 15.89 6.87 9.04
N ASP A 225 16.39 7.95 9.63
CA ASP A 225 17.69 7.97 10.34
C ASP A 225 17.63 8.49 11.79
N GLY A 226 16.53 9.12 12.18
CA GLY A 226 16.37 9.76 13.48
C GLY A 226 15.88 8.82 14.58
N PRO A 227 15.70 9.35 15.80
CA PRO A 227 15.11 8.58 16.90
C PRO A 227 13.75 8.00 16.50
N GLY A 228 13.54 6.72 16.80
CA GLY A 228 12.29 6.02 16.45
C GLY A 228 12.13 5.66 14.98
N SER A 229 13.13 5.89 14.11
CA SER A 229 13.05 5.59 12.68
C SER A 229 12.84 4.11 12.36
N ARG A 230 13.22 3.19 13.25
CA ARG A 230 13.14 1.74 13.01
C ARG A 230 11.75 1.29 12.53
N VAL A 231 10.69 1.73 13.20
CA VAL A 231 9.31 1.35 12.83
C VAL A 231 8.86 1.99 11.52
N VAL A 232 9.38 3.18 11.19
CA VAL A 232 9.12 3.88 9.92
C VAL A 232 9.81 3.16 8.76
N ARG A 233 11.08 2.75 8.95
CA ARG A 233 11.80 1.90 8.00
C ARG A 233 11.09 0.57 7.83
N ASP A 234 10.70 -0.09 8.92
CA ASP A 234 9.97 -1.35 8.87
C ASP A 234 8.63 -1.19 8.14
N PHE A 235 7.94 -0.05 8.27
CA PHE A 235 6.71 0.23 7.53
C PHE A 235 6.95 0.25 6.01
N MET A 236 7.98 0.94 5.54
CA MET A 236 8.31 0.98 4.11
C MET A 236 8.84 -0.35 3.58
N ILE A 237 9.71 -1.03 4.33
CA ILE A 237 10.23 -2.36 3.96
C ILE A 237 9.08 -3.37 3.85
N HIS A 238 8.15 -3.37 4.80
CA HIS A 238 6.98 -4.25 4.72
C HIS A 238 6.03 -3.88 3.58
N ASN A 239 6.00 -2.61 3.15
CA ASN A 239 5.26 -2.23 1.95
C ASN A 239 5.89 -2.82 0.68
N ALA A 240 7.21 -2.69 0.54
CA ALA A 240 7.94 -3.29 -0.57
C ALA A 240 7.73 -4.81 -0.64
N LEU A 241 7.90 -5.49 0.49
CA LEU A 241 7.66 -6.93 0.59
C LEU A 241 6.20 -7.30 0.27
N TYR A 242 5.24 -6.49 0.70
CA TYR A 242 3.83 -6.74 0.45
C TYR A 242 3.47 -6.75 -1.03
N TRP A 243 3.97 -5.79 -1.81
CA TRP A 243 3.71 -5.79 -3.24
C TRP A 243 4.26 -7.03 -3.94
N ILE A 244 5.45 -7.48 -3.54
CA ILE A 244 6.07 -8.70 -4.07
C ILE A 244 5.31 -9.97 -3.61
N GLU A 245 5.01 -10.09 -2.32
CA GLU A 245 4.44 -11.31 -1.73
C GLU A 245 2.93 -11.46 -1.98
N GLU A 246 2.15 -10.39 -1.86
CA GLU A 246 0.68 -10.44 -1.96
C GLU A 246 0.20 -10.36 -3.41
N PHE A 247 0.86 -9.53 -4.22
CA PHE A 247 0.45 -9.25 -5.60
C PHE A 247 1.37 -9.87 -6.64
N HIS A 248 2.37 -10.65 -6.22
CA HIS A 248 3.33 -11.33 -7.11
C HIS A 248 4.08 -10.37 -8.06
N MET A 249 4.30 -9.11 -7.66
CA MET A 249 5.09 -8.18 -8.49
C MET A 249 6.51 -8.74 -8.69
N ASP A 250 7.06 -8.61 -9.90
CA ASP A 250 8.40 -9.08 -10.26
C ASP A 250 9.52 -8.12 -9.84
N GLY A 251 9.17 -6.87 -9.55
CA GLY A 251 10.11 -5.84 -9.15
C GLY A 251 9.45 -4.52 -8.80
N LEU A 252 10.23 -3.61 -8.23
CA LEU A 252 9.79 -2.28 -7.86
C LEU A 252 10.71 -1.24 -8.51
N ARG A 253 10.12 -0.17 -9.04
CA ARG A 253 10.83 1.05 -9.45
C ARG A 253 10.65 2.07 -8.34
N LEU A 254 11.74 2.53 -7.75
CA LEU A 254 11.68 3.45 -6.61
C LEU A 254 11.70 4.89 -7.11
N ASP A 255 10.63 5.63 -6.82
CA ASP A 255 10.53 7.04 -7.18
C ASP A 255 11.51 7.91 -6.39
N ALA A 256 12.11 8.87 -7.11
CA ALA A 256 12.96 9.94 -6.58
C ALA A 256 13.87 9.50 -5.41
N VAL A 257 14.64 8.42 -5.59
CA VAL A 257 15.52 7.85 -4.53
C VAL A 257 16.48 8.86 -3.90
N HIS A 258 16.85 9.92 -4.62
CA HIS A 258 17.67 11.02 -4.11
C HIS A 258 17.01 11.83 -2.98
N ALA A 259 15.69 11.71 -2.81
CA ALA A 259 14.91 12.32 -1.74
C ALA A 259 14.55 11.32 -0.62
N ILE A 260 15.03 10.07 -0.70
CA ILE A 260 15.05 9.15 0.44
C ILE A 260 16.28 9.48 1.27
N LEU A 261 16.13 10.45 2.17
CA LEU A 261 17.22 11.00 2.97
C LEU A 261 17.45 10.15 4.23
N ASP A 262 18.64 9.54 4.31
CA ASP A 262 19.01 8.60 5.36
C ASP A 262 20.52 8.63 5.59
N ASP A 263 20.95 9.24 6.70
CA ASP A 263 22.37 9.36 7.08
C ASP A 263 22.89 8.16 7.90
N SER A 264 22.11 7.08 8.02
CA SER A 264 22.52 5.89 8.77
C SER A 264 23.58 5.07 8.03
N SER A 265 24.30 4.20 8.74
CA SER A 265 25.36 3.36 8.12
C SER A 265 24.81 2.31 7.15
N GLU A 266 23.58 1.88 7.36
CA GLU A 266 22.85 0.96 6.47
C GLU A 266 21.62 1.72 5.99
N HIS A 267 21.62 2.14 4.73
CA HIS A 267 20.51 2.89 4.16
C HIS A 267 19.27 1.99 4.03
N LEU A 268 18.08 2.60 3.94
CA LEU A 268 16.80 1.91 3.76
C LEU A 268 16.81 0.89 2.60
#